data_AF-A9AA85-F1
#
_entry.id   AF-A9AA85-F1
#
_cell.length_a   1.000
_cell.length_b   1.000
_cell.length_c   1.000
_cell.angle_alpha   90.00
_cell.angle_beta   90.00
_cell.angle_gamma   90.00
#
_symmetry.space_group_name_H-M   'P 1'
#
loop_
_entity.id
_entity.type
_entity.pdbx_description
1 polymer ?
#
loop_
_entity_poly.entity_id
_entity_poly.type
_entity_poly.pdbx_seq_one_letter_code
_entity_poly.pdbx_strand_id
1 'polypeptide(L)'
;MKKIVAILSVLTLFSGCIGNDYSSVEIVENSPYPEFIYLNKDMIKMVVNKTSEKPVSDYFFIIFDGAYIDKNNYSKLAVRTPLWRFGSIFVNDDIKAKNGLIFLNSDFVGTPDLKYNMPLNYNDIIVYNKNYGIFIEIGHEYTSAEIIAENLSRNKYFMEHTNDIAGKNIINRTIIEKDDILIGTYVLESGIPIGDINNSLFKMDITSTS
;
A
#
# COMPACT_ATOMS: atom_id res chain seq x y z
N MET A 1 -31.65 -4.57 26.64
CA MET A 1 -32.01 -3.60 25.57
C MET A 1 -31.12 -2.36 25.53
N LYS A 2 -30.95 -1.59 26.61
CA LYS A 2 -30.12 -0.35 26.60
C LYS A 2 -28.65 -0.53 26.18
N LYS A 3 -28.02 -1.68 26.44
CA LYS A 3 -26.64 -1.99 26.03
C LYS A 3 -26.48 -2.33 24.54
N ILE A 4 -27.52 -2.87 23.88
CA ILE A 4 -27.50 -3.22 22.45
C ILE A 4 -27.70 -1.97 21.59
N VAL A 5 -28.57 -1.05 22.04
CA VAL A 5 -28.78 0.24 21.38
C VAL A 5 -27.52 1.11 21.40
N ALA A 6 -26.73 1.06 22.49
CA ALA A 6 -25.45 1.77 22.58
C ALA A 6 -24.40 1.25 21.57
N ILE A 7 -24.32 -0.07 21.39
CA ILE A 7 -23.41 -0.70 20.42
C ILE A 7 -23.84 -0.37 18.97
N LEU A 8 -25.16 -0.40 18.70
CA LEU A 8 -25.69 0.01 17.40
C LEU A 8 -25.45 1.50 17.12
N SER A 9 -25.60 2.38 18.12
CA SER A 9 -25.34 3.81 17.96
C SER A 9 -23.85 4.16 17.78
N VAL A 10 -22.95 3.35 18.35
CA VAL A 10 -21.50 3.49 18.10
C VAL A 10 -21.18 3.06 16.67
N LEU A 11 -21.77 1.97 16.19
CA LEU A 11 -21.65 1.54 14.78
C LEU A 11 -22.23 2.58 13.80
N THR A 12 -23.32 3.29 14.15
CA THR A 12 -23.87 4.35 13.28
C THR A 12 -23.11 5.68 13.34
N LEU A 13 -22.29 5.92 14.38
CA LEU A 13 -21.38 7.06 14.43
C LEU A 13 -20.11 6.82 13.58
N PHE A 14 -19.75 5.57 13.32
CA PHE A 14 -18.68 5.21 12.37
C PHE A 14 -19.18 5.06 10.92
N SER A 15 -20.50 4.96 10.68
CA SER A 15 -21.06 4.87 9.32
C SER A 15 -21.13 6.20 8.55
N GLY A 16 -20.75 7.32 9.18
CA GLY A 16 -20.77 8.65 8.56
C GLY A 16 -19.52 9.02 7.74
N CYS A 17 -18.43 8.26 7.84
CA CYS A 17 -17.16 8.52 7.12
C CYS A 17 -16.53 7.22 6.58
N ILE A 18 -17.35 6.29 6.06
CA ILE A 18 -16.85 5.05 5.45
C ILE A 18 -16.47 5.36 4.00
N GLY A 19 -15.28 5.92 3.84
CA GLY A 19 -14.74 6.34 2.55
C GLY A 19 -13.70 7.43 2.74
N ASN A 20 -12.72 7.19 3.61
CA ASN A 20 -11.53 8.03 3.57
C ASN A 20 -10.67 7.52 2.40
N ASP A 21 -10.83 8.13 1.23
CA ASP A 21 -9.86 8.01 0.15
C ASP A 21 -8.58 8.71 0.62
N TYR A 22 -7.74 7.96 1.31
CA TYR A 22 -6.47 8.45 1.83
C TYR A 22 -5.53 8.74 0.66
N SER A 23 -4.94 9.92 0.65
CA SER A 23 -3.88 10.22 -0.32
C SER A 23 -2.69 9.29 -0.11
N SER A 24 -1.90 9.08 -1.16
CA SER A 24 -0.64 8.33 -1.03
C SER A 24 0.25 8.92 0.06
N VAL A 25 0.24 10.24 0.21
CA VAL A 25 0.98 10.99 1.23
C VAL A 25 0.60 10.57 2.63
N GLU A 26 -0.70 10.55 2.92
CA GLU A 26 -1.18 10.16 4.25
C GLU A 26 -0.84 8.68 4.54
N ILE A 27 -0.92 7.82 3.53
CA ILE A 27 -0.58 6.40 3.71
C ILE A 27 0.90 6.23 4.07
N VAL A 28 1.80 6.94 3.38
CA VAL A 28 3.25 6.87 3.67
C VAL A 28 3.56 7.43 5.06
N GLU A 29 3.04 8.61 5.41
CA GLU A 29 3.31 9.24 6.71
C GLU A 29 2.84 8.41 7.92
N ASN A 30 1.76 7.63 7.74
CA ASN A 30 1.18 6.81 8.78
C ASN A 30 1.66 5.35 8.76
N SER A 31 2.61 4.99 7.90
CA SER A 31 3.16 3.64 7.88
C SER A 31 3.86 3.30 9.20
N PRO A 32 3.61 2.11 9.78
CA PRO A 32 4.33 1.63 10.95
C PRO A 32 5.68 0.98 10.62
N TYR A 33 6.07 0.95 9.34
CA TYR A 33 7.29 0.35 8.84
C TYR A 33 8.08 1.35 7.97
N PRO A 34 9.42 1.41 8.10
CA PRO A 34 10.25 2.25 7.24
C PRO A 34 10.21 1.86 5.75
N GLU A 35 10.10 0.56 5.48
CA GLU A 35 9.98 0.00 4.14
C GLU A 35 8.80 -0.96 4.12
N PHE A 36 7.87 -0.76 3.18
CA PHE A 36 6.59 -1.46 3.22
C PHE A 36 5.95 -1.64 1.85
N ILE A 37 4.98 -2.55 1.83
CA ILE A 37 3.97 -2.61 0.79
C ILE A 37 2.64 -2.26 1.44
N TYR A 38 1.92 -1.30 0.88
CA TYR A 38 0.55 -1.00 1.25
C TYR A 38 -0.40 -1.54 0.18
N LEU A 39 -1.51 -2.11 0.62
CA LEU A 39 -2.64 -2.49 -0.21
C LEU A 39 -3.89 -1.80 0.33
N ASN A 40 -4.64 -1.11 -0.53
CA ASN A 40 -5.96 -0.61 -0.13
C ASN A 40 -6.97 -1.77 0.03
N LYS A 41 -8.16 -1.44 0.55
CA LYS A 41 -9.26 -2.40 0.76
C LYS A 41 -9.56 -3.26 -0.47
N ASP A 42 -9.65 -2.66 -1.65
CA ASP A 42 -10.03 -3.38 -2.86
C ASP A 42 -8.92 -4.34 -3.29
N MET A 43 -7.65 -3.95 -3.14
CA MET A 43 -6.52 -4.83 -3.37
C MET A 43 -6.46 -5.98 -2.38
N ILE A 44 -6.70 -5.73 -1.08
CA ILE A 44 -6.80 -6.80 -0.07
C ILE A 44 -7.88 -7.81 -0.47
N LYS A 45 -9.07 -7.32 -0.84
CA LYS A 45 -10.18 -8.16 -1.31
C LYS A 45 -9.76 -9.02 -2.49
N MET A 46 -9.12 -8.43 -3.49
CA MET A 46 -8.66 -9.16 -4.67
C MET A 46 -7.63 -10.24 -4.32
N VAL A 47 -6.65 -9.94 -3.46
CA VAL A 47 -5.61 -10.89 -3.04
C VAL A 47 -6.19 -12.04 -2.23
N VAL A 48 -7.03 -11.73 -1.24
CA VAL A 48 -7.66 -12.74 -0.40
C VAL A 48 -8.54 -13.65 -1.26
N ASN A 49 -9.37 -13.09 -2.15
CA ASN A 49 -10.24 -13.89 -3.01
C ASN A 49 -9.47 -14.77 -4.02
N LYS A 50 -8.28 -14.35 -4.45
CA LYS A 50 -7.41 -15.16 -5.32
C LYS A 50 -6.72 -16.31 -4.57
N THR A 51 -6.45 -16.14 -3.28
CA THR A 51 -5.71 -17.11 -2.47
C THR A 51 -6.62 -18.04 -1.67
N SER A 52 -7.86 -17.62 -1.41
CA SER A 52 -8.87 -18.40 -0.71
C SER A 52 -9.49 -19.47 -1.60
N GLU A 53 -9.76 -20.66 -1.05
CA GLU A 53 -10.52 -21.71 -1.75
C GLU A 53 -11.95 -21.29 -2.12
N LYS A 54 -12.53 -20.34 -1.37
CA LYS A 54 -13.87 -19.81 -1.58
C LYS A 54 -13.85 -18.29 -1.47
N PRO A 55 -14.57 -17.57 -2.35
CA PRO A 55 -14.68 -16.12 -2.27
C PRO A 55 -15.15 -15.68 -0.88
N VAL A 56 -14.41 -14.75 -0.30
CA VAL A 56 -14.76 -14.12 0.98
C VAL A 56 -15.79 -13.05 0.70
N SER A 57 -16.82 -12.97 1.56
CA SER A 57 -17.91 -12.02 1.42
C SER A 57 -17.39 -10.57 1.48
N ASP A 58 -17.92 -9.71 0.61
CA ASP A 58 -17.63 -8.27 0.58
C ASP A 58 -17.80 -7.59 1.94
N TYR A 59 -18.76 -8.06 2.76
CA TYR A 59 -18.99 -7.55 4.11
C TYR A 59 -17.78 -7.69 5.05
N PHE A 60 -16.95 -8.71 4.83
CA PHE A 60 -15.71 -8.89 5.58
C PHE A 60 -14.71 -7.76 5.32
N PHE A 61 -14.71 -7.18 4.12
CA PHE A 61 -13.76 -6.15 3.74
C PHE A 61 -14.21 -4.72 4.09
N ILE A 62 -15.50 -4.51 4.40
CA ILE A 62 -16.03 -3.19 4.79
C ILE A 62 -15.31 -2.61 6.01
N ILE A 63 -14.78 -3.46 6.87
CA ILE A 63 -14.10 -3.06 8.10
C ILE A 63 -12.61 -2.73 7.89
N PHE A 64 -12.07 -2.88 6.69
CA PHE A 64 -10.67 -2.58 6.40
C PHE A 64 -10.56 -1.37 5.48
N ASP A 65 -9.63 -0.47 5.83
CA ASP A 65 -9.26 0.66 4.97
C ASP A 65 -8.08 0.26 4.07
N GLY A 66 -7.16 -0.53 4.61
CA GLY A 66 -5.95 -1.00 3.94
C GLY A 66 -5.04 -1.79 4.86
N ALA A 67 -3.91 -2.25 4.34
CA ALA A 67 -2.95 -3.07 5.08
C ALA A 67 -1.52 -2.74 4.66
N TYR A 68 -0.67 -2.58 5.66
CA TYR A 68 0.78 -2.48 5.50
C TYR A 68 1.41 -3.85 5.73
N ILE A 69 2.38 -4.17 4.88
CA ILE A 69 3.19 -5.39 4.92
C ILE A 69 4.65 -4.94 5.10
N ASP A 70 5.35 -5.47 6.10
CA ASP A 70 6.78 -5.19 6.27
C ASP A 70 7.56 -5.83 5.12
N LYS A 71 8.28 -5.02 4.34
CA LYS A 71 9.04 -5.51 3.18
C LYS A 71 10.23 -6.39 3.60
N ASN A 72 10.71 -6.24 4.83
CA ASN A 72 11.79 -7.05 5.39
C ASN A 72 11.27 -8.36 6.01
N ASN A 73 9.96 -8.46 6.28
CA ASN A 73 9.34 -9.67 6.80
C ASN A 73 7.84 -9.74 6.46
N TYR A 74 7.51 -10.42 5.37
CA TYR A 74 6.15 -10.53 4.84
C TYR A 74 5.12 -11.20 5.77
N SER A 75 5.53 -11.86 6.86
CA SER A 75 4.59 -12.38 7.87
C SER A 75 4.07 -11.30 8.83
N LYS A 76 4.73 -10.13 8.86
CA LYS A 76 4.38 -9.00 9.70
C LYS A 76 3.45 -8.05 8.96
N LEU A 77 2.26 -7.87 9.51
CA LEU A 77 1.18 -7.09 8.90
C LEU A 77 0.64 -6.05 9.88
N ALA A 78 0.21 -4.92 9.37
CA ALA A 78 -0.57 -3.95 10.13
C ALA A 78 -1.79 -3.53 9.32
N VAL A 79 -2.97 -3.86 9.81
CA VAL A 79 -4.25 -3.64 9.14
C VAL A 79 -4.86 -2.34 9.65
N ARG A 80 -5.13 -1.39 8.75
CA ARG A 80 -5.84 -0.15 9.05
C ARG A 80 -7.33 -0.40 9.06
N THR A 81 -7.96 -0.03 10.17
CA THR A 81 -9.40 -0.28 10.36
C THR A 81 -9.99 0.70 11.37
N PRO A 82 -11.22 1.23 11.12
CA PRO A 82 -11.94 2.00 12.13
C PRO A 82 -12.26 1.18 13.39
N LEU A 83 -12.24 -0.15 13.30
CA LEU A 83 -12.53 -1.05 14.42
C LEU A 83 -11.31 -1.38 15.29
N TRP A 84 -10.16 -0.75 15.06
CA TRP A 84 -8.92 -1.03 15.80
C TRP A 84 -9.09 -0.94 17.32
N ARG A 85 -9.98 -0.05 17.80
CA ARG A 85 -10.27 0.08 19.24
C ARG A 85 -10.85 -1.20 19.85
N PHE A 86 -11.57 -1.99 19.06
CA PHE A 86 -12.07 -3.31 19.45
C PHE A 86 -11.01 -4.41 19.31
N GLY A 87 -9.92 -4.15 18.59
CA GLY A 87 -8.76 -5.04 18.52
C GLY A 87 -8.18 -5.36 19.90
N SER A 88 -8.32 -4.44 20.87
CA SER A 88 -7.97 -4.64 22.28
C SER A 88 -8.61 -5.89 22.93
N ILE A 89 -9.75 -6.36 22.41
CA ILE A 89 -10.48 -7.54 22.90
C ILE A 89 -9.79 -8.84 22.46
N PHE A 90 -9.04 -8.79 21.35
CA PHE A 90 -8.38 -9.94 20.72
C PHE A 90 -6.86 -9.90 20.90
N VAL A 91 -6.35 -9.05 21.80
CA VAL A 91 -4.91 -8.88 22.02
C VAL A 91 -4.31 -10.14 22.62
N ASN A 92 -3.25 -10.61 21.99
CA ASN A 92 -2.34 -11.64 22.47
C ASN A 92 -0.92 -11.28 22.01
N ASP A 93 0.05 -12.17 22.18
CA ASP A 93 1.44 -11.88 21.82
C ASP A 93 1.61 -11.56 20.31
N ASP A 94 0.74 -12.12 19.48
CA ASP A 94 0.77 -11.99 18.02
C ASP A 94 -0.18 -10.90 17.48
N ILE A 95 -1.11 -10.38 18.29
CA ILE A 95 -2.12 -9.41 17.88
C ILE A 95 -2.08 -8.20 18.81
N LYS A 96 -1.77 -7.03 18.24
CA LYS A 96 -1.70 -5.76 18.99
C LYS A 96 -2.56 -4.71 18.29
N ALA A 97 -3.11 -3.75 19.03
CA ALA A 97 -3.96 -2.72 18.44
C ALA A 97 -3.56 -1.33 18.96
N LYS A 98 -3.22 -0.42 18.05
CA LYS A 98 -2.78 0.94 18.38
C LYS A 98 -2.90 1.87 17.16
N ASN A 99 -3.19 3.14 17.39
CA ASN A 99 -3.11 4.22 16.38
C ASN A 99 -3.84 3.93 15.05
N GLY A 100 -5.07 3.40 15.10
CA GLY A 100 -5.80 3.11 13.85
C GLY A 100 -5.47 1.75 13.22
N LEU A 101 -4.54 0.99 13.81
CA LEU A 101 -4.00 -0.24 13.24
C LEU A 101 -4.23 -1.44 14.17
N ILE A 102 -4.45 -2.60 13.56
CA ILE A 102 -4.32 -3.92 14.17
C ILE A 102 -3.06 -4.58 13.59
N PHE A 103 -2.06 -4.80 14.42
CA PHE A 103 -0.82 -5.48 14.09
C PHE A 103 -1.01 -6.99 14.22
N LEU A 104 -0.54 -7.75 13.22
CA LEU A 104 -0.56 -9.20 13.18
C LEU A 104 0.88 -9.70 13.02
N ASN A 105 1.34 -10.51 13.96
CA ASN A 105 2.73 -10.97 14.13
C ASN A 105 3.75 -9.82 14.08
N SER A 106 3.33 -8.62 14.45
CA SER A 106 4.06 -7.39 14.16
C SER A 106 3.97 -6.39 15.31
N ASP A 107 4.81 -5.37 15.21
CA ASP A 107 4.88 -4.21 16.08
C ASP A 107 5.16 -2.97 15.24
N PHE A 108 5.04 -1.80 15.86
CA PHE A 108 5.60 -0.59 15.28
C PHE A 108 7.12 -0.71 15.19
N VAL A 109 7.67 -0.63 13.98
CA VAL A 109 9.11 -0.76 13.72
C VAL A 109 9.77 0.61 13.57
N GLY A 110 9.09 1.54 12.88
CA GLY A 110 9.58 2.88 12.61
C GLY A 110 8.80 3.55 11.50
N THR A 111 9.08 4.83 11.24
CA THR A 111 8.47 5.59 10.16
C THR A 111 9.35 5.58 8.90
N PRO A 112 8.76 5.68 7.70
CA PRO A 112 9.53 5.84 6.46
C PRO A 112 10.24 7.20 6.39
N ASP A 113 11.32 7.27 5.61
CA ASP A 113 11.87 8.53 5.14
C ASP A 113 10.90 9.13 4.11
N LEU A 114 10.48 10.38 4.29
CA LEU A 114 9.48 11.03 3.45
C LEU A 114 10.04 11.62 2.15
N LYS A 115 11.31 11.34 1.80
CA LYS A 115 11.97 11.83 0.58
C LYS A 115 11.17 11.61 -0.71
N TYR A 116 10.48 10.48 -0.84
CA TYR A 116 9.69 10.12 -2.01
C TYR A 116 8.19 10.32 -1.81
N ASN A 117 7.82 11.01 -0.72
CA ASN A 117 6.44 11.22 -0.32
C ASN A 117 5.85 12.50 -0.93
N MET A 118 5.68 12.50 -2.24
CA MET A 118 5.06 13.64 -2.95
C MET A 118 3.55 13.41 -3.10
N PRO A 119 2.74 14.49 -3.22
CA PRO A 119 1.30 14.37 -3.45
C PRO A 119 1.02 13.70 -4.79
N LEU A 120 0.64 12.42 -4.73
CA LEU A 120 0.25 11.60 -5.86
C LEU A 120 -1.16 11.04 -5.68
N ASN A 121 -1.77 10.69 -6.80
CA ASN A 121 -3.16 10.21 -6.83
C ASN A 121 -3.27 8.67 -6.74
N TYR A 122 -2.17 7.93 -6.87
CA TYR A 122 -2.20 6.46 -6.94
C TYR A 122 -2.00 5.82 -5.56
N ASN A 123 -2.95 5.02 -5.10
CA ASN A 123 -2.94 4.45 -3.75
C ASN A 123 -3.50 3.02 -3.64
N ASP A 124 -3.78 2.33 -4.76
CA ASP A 124 -4.23 0.94 -4.70
C ASP A 124 -3.14 0.05 -4.10
N ILE A 125 -1.92 0.24 -4.62
CA ILE A 125 -0.71 -0.41 -4.12
C ILE A 125 0.37 0.65 -3.98
N ILE A 126 1.04 0.67 -2.83
CA ILE A 126 2.23 1.49 -2.63
C ILE A 126 3.36 0.56 -2.23
N VAL A 127 4.50 0.68 -2.89
CA VAL A 127 5.75 0.02 -2.50
C VAL A 127 6.71 1.12 -2.13
N TYR A 128 7.07 1.18 -0.85
CA TYR A 128 7.92 2.22 -0.33
C TYR A 128 9.20 1.63 0.24
N ASN A 129 10.32 2.23 -0.11
CA ASN A 129 11.65 1.77 0.26
C ASN A 129 12.56 2.99 0.45
N LYS A 130 13.71 2.81 1.10
CA LYS A 130 14.71 3.85 1.29
C LYS A 130 15.29 4.44 -0.01
N ASN A 131 15.13 3.77 -1.16
CA ASN A 131 15.65 4.22 -2.45
C ASN A 131 14.59 4.80 -3.40
N TYR A 132 13.32 4.48 -3.18
CA TYR A 132 12.23 4.86 -4.08
C TYR A 132 10.85 4.67 -3.45
N GLY A 133 9.86 5.36 -4.03
CA GLY A 133 8.44 5.06 -3.87
C GLY A 133 7.82 4.64 -5.20
N ILE A 134 6.98 3.61 -5.18
CA ILE A 134 6.19 3.18 -6.33
C ILE A 134 4.72 3.22 -5.93
N PHE A 135 3.91 3.88 -6.74
CA PHE A 135 2.50 4.14 -6.47
C PHE A 135 1.69 3.65 -7.66
N ILE A 136 0.73 2.76 -7.43
CA ILE A 136 0.03 2.05 -8.50
C ILE A 136 -1.48 2.25 -8.33
N GLU A 137 -2.15 2.49 -9.45
CA GLU A 137 -3.61 2.50 -9.59
C GLU A 137 -4.00 1.49 -10.67
N ILE A 138 -4.95 0.61 -10.35
CA ILE A 138 -5.39 -0.48 -11.20
C ILE A 138 -6.71 -0.08 -11.86
N GLY A 139 -6.60 0.38 -13.11
CA GLY A 139 -7.76 0.62 -13.95
C GLY A 139 -8.30 -0.65 -14.61
N HIS A 140 -9.48 -0.52 -15.22
CA HIS A 140 -10.10 -1.59 -15.98
C HIS A 140 -9.33 -1.94 -17.27
N GLU A 141 -8.87 -0.93 -18.00
CA GLU A 141 -8.19 -1.10 -19.29
C GLU A 141 -6.66 -1.09 -19.16
N TYR A 142 -6.14 -0.31 -18.21
CA TYR A 142 -4.71 -0.11 -18.00
C TYR A 142 -4.42 0.02 -16.51
N THR A 143 -3.20 -0.36 -16.14
CA THR A 143 -2.66 -0.09 -14.80
C THR A 143 -1.72 1.11 -14.90
N SER A 144 -1.90 2.10 -14.04
CA SER A 144 -1.01 3.26 -13.95
C SER A 144 -0.02 3.05 -12.81
N ALA A 145 1.24 3.38 -13.05
CA ALA A 145 2.27 3.34 -12.02
C ALA A 145 3.08 4.63 -12.05
N GLU A 146 3.45 5.12 -10.88
CA GLU A 146 4.42 6.18 -10.72
C GLU A 146 5.60 5.70 -9.89
N ILE A 147 6.81 6.00 -10.33
CA ILE A 147 8.05 5.72 -9.61
C ILE A 147 8.72 7.05 -9.30
N ILE A 148 8.98 7.29 -8.01
CA ILE A 148 9.79 8.40 -7.54
C ILE A 148 11.11 7.85 -7.00
N ALA A 149 12.24 8.38 -7.49
CA ALA A 149 13.58 7.99 -7.06
C ALA A 149 14.53 9.19 -7.07
N GLU A 150 15.76 9.02 -6.57
CA GLU A 150 16.79 10.05 -6.68
C GLU A 150 17.18 10.33 -8.13
N ASN A 151 17.50 11.58 -8.44
CA ASN A 151 18.02 12.01 -9.74
C ASN A 151 19.48 11.60 -9.94
N LEU A 152 19.67 10.31 -10.23
CA LEU A 152 20.94 9.71 -10.59
C LEU A 152 20.87 9.19 -12.01
N SER A 153 21.97 9.34 -12.77
CA SER A 153 22.05 8.85 -14.16
C SER A 153 21.69 7.37 -14.30
N ARG A 154 22.01 6.54 -13.29
CA ARG A 154 21.63 5.12 -13.25
C ARG A 154 20.12 4.92 -13.11
N ASN A 155 19.49 5.65 -12.19
CA ASN A 155 18.05 5.57 -11.98
C ASN A 155 17.30 6.07 -13.21
N LYS A 156 17.76 7.18 -13.81
CA LYS A 156 17.21 7.70 -15.06
C LYS A 156 17.30 6.67 -16.18
N TYR A 157 18.48 6.08 -16.37
CA TYR A 157 18.67 5.02 -17.37
C TYR A 157 17.72 3.85 -17.14
N PHE A 158 17.60 3.36 -15.90
CA PHE A 158 16.67 2.28 -15.56
C PHE A 158 15.22 2.67 -15.91
N MET A 159 14.79 3.86 -15.48
CA MET A 159 13.43 4.36 -15.71
C MET A 159 13.11 4.52 -17.21
N GLU A 160 14.10 4.93 -18.01
CA GLU A 160 14.00 5.11 -19.46
C GLU A 160 13.99 3.80 -20.24
N HIS A 161 14.62 2.74 -19.72
CA HIS A 161 14.91 1.52 -20.49
C HIS A 161 14.28 0.24 -19.92
N THR A 162 13.70 0.28 -18.72
CA THR A 162 12.94 -0.88 -18.19
C THR A 162 11.76 -1.20 -19.12
N ASN A 163 11.43 -2.48 -19.29
CA ASN A 163 10.32 -2.88 -20.18
C ASN A 163 9.07 -3.30 -19.40
N ASP A 164 9.23 -3.60 -18.12
CA ASP A 164 8.17 -4.02 -17.23
C ASP A 164 8.26 -3.31 -15.88
N ILE A 165 7.10 -3.16 -15.26
CA ILE A 165 6.96 -2.78 -13.85
C ILE A 165 6.08 -3.85 -13.22
N ALA A 166 6.61 -4.47 -12.18
CA ALA A 166 5.92 -5.46 -11.39
C ALA A 166 5.30 -6.62 -12.23
N GLY A 167 6.01 -7.08 -13.27
CA GLY A 167 5.55 -8.16 -14.16
C GLY A 167 4.56 -7.73 -15.25
N LYS A 168 4.31 -6.42 -15.40
CA LYS A 168 3.44 -5.85 -16.44
C LYS A 168 4.23 -5.03 -17.44
N ASN A 169 4.02 -5.29 -18.73
CA ASN A 169 4.71 -4.55 -19.78
C ASN A 169 4.31 -3.08 -19.78
N ILE A 170 5.29 -2.22 -20.03
CA ILE A 170 5.10 -0.78 -20.17
C ILE A 170 4.63 -0.48 -21.59
N ILE A 171 3.45 0.12 -21.70
CA ILE A 171 2.86 0.62 -22.96
C ILE A 171 3.38 2.02 -23.26
N ASN A 172 3.41 2.87 -22.24
CA ASN A 172 3.87 4.25 -22.35
C ASN A 172 4.60 4.68 -21.09
N ARG A 173 5.53 5.62 -21.22
CA ARG A 173 6.26 6.21 -20.10
C ARG A 173 6.51 7.70 -20.33
N THR A 174 6.56 8.45 -19.25
CA THR A 174 7.03 9.83 -19.22
C THR A 174 7.93 9.98 -18.00
N ILE A 175 9.07 10.64 -18.17
CA ILE A 175 10.04 10.82 -17.10
C ILE A 175 10.30 12.32 -16.97
N ILE A 176 10.14 12.81 -15.75
CA ILE A 176 10.32 14.22 -15.39
C ILE A 176 11.45 14.28 -14.37
N GLU A 177 12.41 15.16 -14.65
CA GLU A 177 13.50 15.50 -13.74
C GLU A 177 13.12 16.74 -12.94
N LYS A 178 13.28 16.69 -11.63
CA LYS A 178 13.11 17.84 -10.74
C LYS A 178 14.22 17.84 -9.71
N ASP A 179 15.12 18.82 -9.77
CA ASP A 179 16.24 18.97 -8.84
C ASP A 179 16.89 17.61 -8.48
N ASP A 180 16.63 17.12 -7.26
CA ASP A 180 17.21 15.90 -6.69
C ASP A 180 16.40 14.60 -6.92
N ILE A 181 15.29 14.67 -7.64
CA ILE A 181 14.37 13.54 -7.85
C ILE A 181 14.00 13.31 -9.33
N LEU A 182 13.69 12.06 -9.63
CA LEU A 182 13.07 11.61 -10.87
C LEU A 182 11.65 11.16 -10.59
N ILE A 183 10.74 11.53 -11.47
CA ILE A 183 9.35 11.08 -11.45
C ILE A 183 9.07 10.40 -12.78
N GLY A 184 8.83 9.10 -12.75
CA GLY A 184 8.46 8.31 -13.91
C GLY A 184 6.99 7.93 -13.81
N THR A 185 6.18 8.38 -14.76
CA THR A 185 4.78 7.97 -14.91
C THR A 185 4.68 6.92 -16.02
N TYR A 186 4.04 5.80 -15.73
CA TYR A 186 3.96 4.63 -16.60
C TYR A 186 2.53 4.19 -16.80
N VAL A 187 2.20 3.85 -18.04
CA VAL A 187 0.98 3.13 -18.42
C VAL A 187 1.37 1.69 -18.71
N LEU A 188 0.77 0.76 -17.99
CA LEU A 188 1.06 -0.67 -18.05
C LEU A 188 -0.13 -1.43 -18.64
N GLU A 189 0.13 -2.63 -19.14
CA GLU A 189 -0.92 -3.59 -19.47
C GLU A 189 -1.85 -3.85 -18.28
N SER A 190 -3.13 -4.12 -18.57
CA SER A 190 -4.17 -4.33 -17.56
C SER A 190 -3.84 -5.44 -16.53
N GLY A 191 -4.49 -5.30 -15.39
CA GLY A 191 -4.54 -6.32 -14.35
C GLY A 191 -3.53 -6.10 -13.23
N ILE A 192 -3.62 -7.00 -12.26
CA ILE A 192 -2.98 -6.82 -10.97
C ILE A 192 -1.52 -7.30 -10.99
N PRO A 193 -0.54 -6.48 -10.57
CA PRO A 193 0.85 -6.92 -10.47
C PRO A 193 1.14 -7.88 -9.29
N ILE A 194 0.16 -8.21 -8.43
CA ILE A 194 0.42 -8.78 -7.08
C ILE A 194 1.10 -10.15 -7.06
N GLY A 195 0.86 -11.03 -8.04
CA GLY A 195 1.53 -12.34 -8.08
C GLY A 195 3.04 -12.24 -8.29
N ASP A 196 3.49 -11.14 -8.92
CA ASP A 196 4.89 -10.90 -9.27
C ASP A 196 5.54 -9.83 -8.40
N ILE A 197 4.79 -9.04 -7.61
CA ILE A 197 5.29 -7.92 -6.78
C ILE A 197 6.60 -8.26 -6.09
N ASN A 198 6.69 -9.40 -5.40
CA ASN A 198 7.96 -9.80 -4.79
C ASN A 198 9.04 -10.00 -5.88
N ASN A 199 8.90 -10.99 -6.78
CA ASN A 199 9.94 -11.35 -7.75
C ASN A 199 10.31 -10.26 -8.78
N SER A 200 9.42 -9.33 -9.08
CA SER A 200 9.59 -8.30 -10.11
C SER A 200 10.00 -6.94 -9.53
N LEU A 201 9.56 -6.57 -8.33
CA LEU A 201 10.10 -5.40 -7.62
C LEU A 201 11.54 -5.64 -7.16
N PHE A 202 11.92 -6.89 -6.87
CA PHE A 202 13.32 -7.26 -6.60
C PHE A 202 14.24 -7.15 -7.83
N LYS A 203 13.70 -6.96 -9.05
CA LYS A 203 14.49 -6.70 -10.26
C LYS A 203 14.70 -5.21 -10.57
N MET A 204 14.08 -4.32 -9.79
CA MET A 204 14.23 -2.88 -10.02
C MET A 204 15.60 -2.42 -9.52
N ASP A 205 16.50 -2.13 -10.47
CA ASP A 205 17.86 -1.65 -10.19
C ASP A 205 17.86 -0.13 -9.92
N ILE A 206 17.11 0.28 -8.90
CA ILE A 206 17.02 1.67 -8.44
C ILE A 206 17.85 1.84 -7.16
N THR A 207 18.78 2.78 -7.20
CA THR A 207 19.77 3.03 -6.14
C THR A 207 19.60 4.40 -5.51
N SER A 208 20.10 4.56 -4.29
CA SER A 208 20.29 5.86 -3.65
C SER A 208 21.78 6.13 -3.43
N THR A 209 22.12 7.39 -3.18
CA THR A 209 23.48 7.86 -2.88
C THR A 209 23.98 7.51 -1.47
N SER A 210 23.24 6.68 -0.71
CA SER A 210 23.51 6.34 0.70
C SER A 210 24.99 6.10 1.02
#